data_AF-F4WZC9-F1
#
_entry.id   AF-F4WZC9-F1
#
_cell.length_a   1.000
_cell.length_b   1.000
_cell.length_c   1.000
_cell.angle_alpha   90.00
_cell.angle_beta   90.00
_cell.angle_gamma   90.00
#
_symmetry.space_group_name_H-M   'P 1'
#
loop_
_entity.id
_entity.type
_entity.pdbx_description
1 polymer ?
#
loop_
_entity_poly.entity_id
_entity_poly.type
_entity_poly.pdbx_seq_one_letter_code
_entity_poly.pdbx_strand_id
1 'polypeptide(L)' 'MEQRSAIKFCVRNGISAAETLRMCQKAYGDGALSQARVFAWHRMFKEGRESVQGDADSFLRLSWCGSL' A
#
# COMPACT_ATOMS: atom_id res chain seq x y z
N MET A 1 -1.04 -3.29 -11.39
CA MET A 1 -0.14 -3.74 -10.30
C MET A 1 0.88 -2.67 -9.89
N GLU A 2 1.35 -1.81 -10.79
CA GLU A 2 2.42 -0.84 -10.53
C GLU A 2 2.09 0.20 -9.43
N GLN A 3 0.89 0.77 -9.42
CA GLN A 3 0.52 1.79 -8.42
C GLN A 3 0.49 1.24 -6.99
N ARG A 4 0.08 -0.03 -6.83
CA ARG A 4 0.04 -0.72 -5.53
C ARG A 4 1.44 -0.95 -4.98
N SER A 5 2.40 -1.27 -5.86
CA SER A 5 3.82 -1.35 -5.51
C SER A 5 4.40 0.00 -5.10
N ALA A 6 4.01 1.09 -5.77
CA ALA A 6 4.39 2.44 -5.38
C ALA A 6 3.87 2.80 -3.97
N ILE A 7 2.59 2.50 -3.66
CA ILE A 7 2.02 2.69 -2.32
C ILE A 7 2.77 1.87 -1.26
N LYS A 8 3.07 0.60 -1.55
CA LYS A 8 3.85 -0.27 -0.65
C LYS A 8 5.25 0.29 -0.41
N PHE A 9 5.90 0.83 -1.44
CA PHE A 9 7.20 1.49 -1.31
C PHE A 9 7.10 2.74 -0.43
N CYS A 10 6.09 3.59 -0.63
CA CYS A 10 5.87 4.78 0.20
C CYS A 10 5.71 4.42 1.69
N VAL A 11 4.89 3.39 2.00
CA VAL A 11 4.69 2.92 3.38
C VAL A 11 6.00 2.39 4.00
N ARG A 12 6.83 1.67 3.24
CA ARG A 12 8.14 1.20 3.70
C ARG A 12 9.11 2.34 4.03
N ASN A 13 9.04 3.43 3.27
CA ASN A 13 9.85 4.63 3.49
C ASN A 13 9.25 5.57 4.57
N GLY A 14 8.15 5.18 5.22
CA GLY A 14 7.49 6.03 6.23
C GLY A 14 6.77 7.25 5.65
N ILE A 15 6.54 7.26 4.33
CA ILE A 15 5.80 8.33 3.66
C ILE A 15 4.33 8.26 4.08
N SER A 16 3.76 9.42 4.41
CA SER A 16 2.36 9.54 4.84
C SER A 16 1.37 9.22 3.72
N ALA A 17 0.14 8.82 4.08
CA ALA A 17 -0.90 8.48 3.11
C ALA A 17 -1.23 9.66 2.17
N ALA A 18 -1.25 10.89 2.70
CA ALA A 18 -1.50 12.10 1.91
C ALA A 18 -0.40 12.38 0.88
N GLU A 19 0.87 12.18 1.27
CA GLU A 19 2.00 12.34 0.35
C GLU A 19 2.03 11.24 -0.70
N THR A 20 1.69 10.01 -0.29
CA THR A 20 1.54 8.85 -1.20
C THR A 20 0.47 9.12 -2.25
N LEU A 21 -0.67 9.71 -1.86
CA LEU A 21 -1.73 10.12 -2.78
C LEU A 21 -1.20 11.15 -3.79
N ARG A 22 -0.51 12.20 -3.34
CA ARG A 22 0.07 13.21 -4.23
C ARG A 22 1.06 12.60 -5.21
N MET A 23 1.91 11.68 -4.76
CA MET A 23 2.84 10.96 -5.62
C MET A 23 2.10 10.09 -6.64
N CYS A 24 1.05 9.38 -6.23
CA CYS A 24 0.22 8.59 -7.16
C CYS A 24 -0.47 9.48 -8.19
N GLN A 25 -1.05 10.62 -7.78
CA GLN A 25 -1.69 11.57 -8.68
C GLN A 25 -0.68 12.18 -9.67
N LYS A 26 0.52 12.50 -9.21
CA LYS A 26 1.57 13.06 -10.08
C LYS A 26 2.13 12.03 -11.07
N ALA A 27 2.27 10.78 -10.65
CA ALA A 27 2.85 9.72 -11.49
C ALA A 27 1.85 9.15 -12.50
N TYR A 28 0.58 9.00 -12.11
CA TYR A 28 -0.44 8.32 -12.91
C TYR A 28 -1.53 9.25 -13.44
N GLY A 29 -1.58 10.51 -13.00
CA GLY A 29 -2.52 11.52 -13.47
C GLY A 29 -3.97 11.08 -13.28
N ASP A 30 -4.73 11.10 -14.38
CA ASP A 30 -6.13 10.67 -14.43
C ASP A 30 -6.30 9.16 -14.19
N GLY A 31 -5.28 8.36 -14.51
CA GLY A 31 -5.26 6.93 -14.23
C GLY A 31 -4.91 6.58 -12.77
N ALA A 32 -4.69 7.56 -11.90
CA ALA A 32 -4.33 7.31 -10.51
C ALA A 32 -5.48 6.66 -9.73
N LEU A 33 -5.12 5.75 -8.82
CA LEU A 33 -6.07 5.19 -7.85
C LEU A 33 -6.77 6.31 -7.08
N SER A 34 -8.09 6.17 -6.92
CA SER A 34 -8.88 7.10 -6.12
C SER A 34 -8.33 7.22 -4.70
N GLN A 35 -8.49 8.39 -4.09
CA GLN A 35 -8.03 8.65 -2.73
C GLN A 35 -8.43 7.56 -1.74
N ALA A 36 -9.69 7.12 -1.75
CA ALA A 36 -10.17 6.06 -0.87
C ALA A 36 -9.36 4.76 -1.01
N ARG A 37 -9.01 4.36 -2.24
CA ARG A 37 -8.21 3.15 -2.50
C ARG A 37 -6.78 3.34 -2.00
N VAL A 38 -6.14 4.47 -2.27
CA VAL A 38 -4.78 4.76 -1.79
C VAL A 38 -4.70 4.68 -0.26
N PHE A 39 -5.66 5.28 0.44
CA PHE A 39 -5.71 5.25 1.90
C PHE A 39 -5.99 3.85 2.44
N ALA A 40 -6.90 3.08 1.84
CA ALA A 40 -7.14 1.69 2.23
C ALA A 40 -5.87 0.83 2.08
N TRP A 41 -5.18 0.94 0.94
CA TRP A 41 -3.91 0.25 0.70
C TRP A 41 -2.82 0.69 1.69
N HIS A 42 -2.68 1.99 1.92
CA HIS A 42 -1.69 2.54 2.85
C HIS A 42 -1.92 2.02 4.27
N ARG A 43 -3.16 2.01 4.75
CA ARG A 43 -3.54 1.46 6.06
C ARG A 43 -3.23 -0.03 6.15
N MET A 44 -3.65 -0.82 5.16
CA MET A 44 -3.37 -2.27 5.12
C MET A 44 -1.87 -2.59 5.14
N PHE A 45 -1.05 -1.85 4.39
CA PHE A 45 0.40 -2.05 4.39
C PHE A 45 1.05 -1.58 5.69
N LYS A 46 0.48 -0.58 6.36
CA LYS A 46 0.95 -0.08 7.66
C LYS A 46 0.59 -1.06 8.78
N GLU A 47 -0.66 -1.53 8.84
CA GLU A 47 -1.16 -2.54 9.78
C GLU A 47 -0.45 -3.89 9.56
N GLY A 48 -0.17 -4.27 8.32
CA GLY A 48 0.61 -5.47 8.01
C GLY A 48 2.06 -5.44 8.48
N ARG A 49 2.62 -4.27 8.87
CA ARG A 49 3.92 -4.22 9.55
C ARG A 49 3.84 -4.46 11.05
N GLU A 50 2.65 -4.50 11.63
CA GLU A 50 2.43 -4.65 13.08
C GLU A 50 2.28 -6.13 13.50
N SER A 51 2.79 -7.06 12.69
CA SER A 51 2.85 -8.49 13.04
C SER A 51 4.26 -9.05 12.83
N VAL A 52 5.28 -8.40 13.39
CA VAL A 52 6.56 -9.06 13.70
C VAL A 52 7.13 -8.45 14.98
N GLN A 53 6.61 -8.89 16.12
CA GLN A 53 7.51 -9.27 17.20
C GLN A 53 7.62 -10.80 17.12
N GLY A 54 8.70 -11.27 16.51
CA GLY A 54 9.06 -12.69 16.49
C GLY A 54 8.41 -13.49 15.36
N ASP A 55 9.26 -14.29 14.72
CA ASP A 55 8.93 -15.37 13.80
C ASP A 55 8.67 -14.99 12.34
N ALA A 56 9.72 -15.29 11.58
CA ALA A 56 9.77 -15.35 10.14
C ALA A 56 8.64 -16.21 9.56
N ASP A 57 8.27 -15.91 8.31
CA ASP A 57 7.63 -16.87 7.42
C ASP A 57 6.16 -17.25 7.73
N SER A 58 5.29 -16.25 7.94
CA SER A 58 3.82 -16.45 7.83
C SER A 58 3.09 -15.32 7.08
N PHE A 59 3.79 -14.23 6.73
CA PHE A 59 3.22 -13.02 6.15
C PHE A 59 2.80 -13.12 4.67
N LEU A 60 2.87 -14.31 4.06
CA LEU A 60 2.29 -14.59 2.73
C LEU A 60 0.84 -15.11 2.78
N ARG A 61 0.26 -15.35 3.96
CA ARG A 61 -1.18 -15.56 4.14
C ARG A 61 -1.71 -14.26 4.76
N LEU A 62 -2.48 -13.42 4.08
CA LEU A 62 -3.83 -13.73 3.61
C LEU A 62 -4.23 -12.71 2.54
N SER A 63 -4.73 -13.21 1.41
CA SER A 63 -5.57 -12.50 0.44
C SER A 63 -4.91 -11.51 -0.53
N TRP A 64 -4.02 -12.02 -1.37
CA TRP A 64 -3.68 -11.39 -2.67
C TRP A 64 -4.23 -12.19 -3.86
N CYS A 65 -5.38 -12.85 -3.68
CA CYS A 65 -6.14 -13.47 -4.77
C CYS A 65 -7.64 -13.30 -4.45
N GLY A 66 -8.30 -12.33 -5.08
CA GLY A 66 -9.71 -12.04 -4.80
C GLY A 66 -10.23 -10.77 -5.47
N SER A 67 -10.58 -10.91 -6.75
CA SER A 67 -11.43 -10.03 -7.57
C SER A 67 -10.91 -8.69 -8.12
N LEU A 68 -10.85 -8.69 -9.45
CA LEU A 68 -10.65 -7.64 -10.47
C LEU A 68 -9.24 -7.06 -10.67
#